data_AF-A0A2G9U414-F1
#
_entry.id   AF-A0A2G9U414-F1
#
_cell.length_a   1.000
_cell.length_b   1.000
_cell.length_c   1.000
_cell.angle_alpha   90.00
_cell.angle_beta   90.00
_cell.angle_gamma   90.00
#
_symmetry.space_group_name_H-M   'P 1'
#
loop_
_entity.id
_entity.type
_entity.pdbx_description
1 polymer ?
#
loop_
_entity_poly.entity_id
_entity_poly.type
_entity_poly.pdbx_seq_one_letter_code
_entity_poly.pdbx_strand_id
1 'polypeptide(L)'
;MFFDETDGVWLIHSVPKFPPPSHYEYPTSGHDYGQTMWCLSLPYAQLEKIATQLYYNKPDIYSSSLPTKMAADYPQLAQVIAGQYKQGEPYYSTLTLTTKGGTNFISFAKTNEFNNDLYDGIVAPYLKADLIAETWRRGP
;
A
#
# COMPACT_ATOMS: atom_id res chain seq x y z
N MET A 1 -0.61 8.75 -3.56
CA MET A 1 0.85 8.75 -3.75
C MET A 1 1.20 9.84 -4.74
N PHE A 2 2.42 10.39 -4.69
CA PHE A 2 2.84 11.48 -5.58
C PHE A 2 4.26 11.19 -6.05
N PHE A 3 4.49 11.14 -7.36
CA PHE A 3 5.78 10.81 -7.96
C PHE A 3 6.05 11.73 -9.16
N ASP A 4 7.32 12.05 -9.36
CA ASP A 4 7.87 12.51 -10.63
C ASP A 4 8.79 11.44 -11.23
N GLU A 5 9.50 11.75 -12.31
CA GLU A 5 10.39 10.81 -13.00
C GLU A 5 11.72 10.55 -12.24
N THR A 6 11.89 11.09 -11.04
CA THR A 6 13.09 10.94 -10.21
C THR A 6 12.79 10.29 -8.86
N ASP A 7 11.79 10.78 -8.14
CA ASP A 7 11.36 10.27 -6.84
C ASP A 7 9.91 10.62 -6.50
N GLY A 8 9.49 10.22 -5.32
CA GLY A 8 8.15 10.48 -4.85
C GLY A 8 7.91 10.08 -3.41
N VAL A 9 6.66 10.25 -3.01
CA VAL A 9 6.16 9.96 -1.67
C VAL A 9 4.97 9.01 -1.74
N TRP A 10 5.06 7.95 -0.93
CA TRP A 10 3.93 7.08 -0.63
C TRP A 10 3.47 7.31 0.81
N LEU A 11 2.29 7.92 0.94
CA LEU A 11 1.59 8.12 2.20
C LEU A 11 0.58 6.99 2.43
N ILE A 12 0.70 6.30 3.55
CA ILE A 12 -0.18 5.21 3.99
C ILE A 12 -0.83 5.65 5.30
N HIS A 13 -2.16 5.53 5.41
CA HIS A 13 -2.88 5.92 6.63
C HIS A 13 -4.14 5.09 6.83
N SER A 14 -4.68 5.16 8.05
CA SER A 14 -5.96 4.55 8.42
C SER A 14 -7.13 5.56 8.53
N VAL A 15 -6.87 6.86 8.34
CA VAL A 15 -7.90 7.93 8.46
C VAL A 15 -8.98 7.82 7.37
N PRO A 16 -10.25 7.56 7.71
CA PRO A 16 -11.33 7.48 6.72
C PRO A 16 -11.62 8.84 6.08
N LYS A 17 -11.97 8.86 4.78
CA LYS A 17 -12.32 10.07 3.99
C LYS A 17 -11.20 11.11 3.87
N PHE A 18 -9.95 10.72 4.13
CA PHE A 18 -8.78 11.57 3.94
C PHE A 18 -7.98 11.14 2.70
N PRO A 19 -7.39 12.09 1.96
CA PRO A 19 -7.75 13.51 1.90
C PRO A 19 -9.03 13.72 1.05
N PRO A 20 -9.78 14.82 1.25
CA PRO A 20 -10.87 15.17 0.34
C PRO A 20 -10.37 15.40 -1.10
N PRO A 21 -11.18 15.12 -2.14
CA PRO A 21 -10.71 15.19 -3.53
C PRO A 21 -10.37 16.59 -4.05
N SER A 22 -11.03 17.64 -3.54
CA SER A 22 -10.98 19.00 -4.11
C SER A 22 -10.08 19.98 -3.37
N HIS A 23 -9.72 19.69 -2.12
CA HIS A 23 -8.91 20.55 -1.27
C HIS A 23 -8.30 19.73 -0.14
N TYR A 24 -7.28 20.28 0.51
CA TYR A 24 -6.74 19.69 1.72
C TYR A 24 -7.59 20.07 2.93
N GLU A 25 -8.06 19.07 3.65
CA GLU A 25 -8.64 19.19 4.98
C GLU A 25 -8.33 17.90 5.76
N TYR A 26 -8.05 18.02 7.05
CA TYR A 26 -7.99 16.87 7.94
C TYR A 26 -9.41 16.57 8.47
N PRO A 27 -10.03 15.44 8.09
CA PRO A 27 -11.44 15.22 8.35
C PRO A 27 -11.71 14.89 9.83
N THR A 28 -12.92 15.20 10.28
CA THR A 28 -13.37 14.92 11.65
C THR A 28 -13.33 13.43 12.03
N SER A 29 -13.46 12.52 11.05
CA SER A 29 -13.29 11.07 11.22
C SER A 29 -11.91 10.67 11.75
N GLY A 30 -10.89 11.50 11.55
CA GLY A 30 -9.56 11.30 12.11
C GLY A 30 -9.47 11.51 13.62
N HIS A 31 -10.52 12.02 14.27
CA HIS A 31 -10.58 12.25 15.71
C HIS A 31 -11.29 11.12 16.48
N ASP A 32 -12.01 10.24 15.78
CA ASP A 32 -12.85 9.22 16.42
C ASP A 32 -12.04 8.06 17.03
N TYR A 33 -10.88 7.74 16.45
CA TYR A 33 -10.00 6.64 16.87
C TYR A 33 -8.53 7.05 16.82
N GLY A 34 -7.67 6.29 17.50
CA GLY A 34 -6.22 6.37 17.27
C GLY A 34 -5.88 5.94 15.84
N GLN A 35 -5.14 6.77 15.13
CA GLN A 35 -4.79 6.57 13.71
C GLN A 35 -3.28 6.46 13.54
N THR A 36 -2.84 5.76 12.49
CA THR A 36 -1.44 5.74 12.07
C THR A 36 -1.29 6.37 10.68
N MET A 37 -0.17 7.06 10.49
CA MET A 37 0.24 7.63 9.21
C MET A 37 1.72 7.37 8.98
N TRP A 38 2.06 6.81 7.82
CA TRP A 38 3.42 6.47 7.44
C TRP A 38 3.72 7.09 6.08
N CYS A 39 4.81 7.84 6.01
CA CYS A 39 5.21 8.60 4.83
C CYS A 39 6.60 8.15 4.38
N LEU A 40 6.69 7.56 3.19
CA LEU A 40 7.94 7.00 2.65
C LEU A 40 8.40 7.82 1.44
N SER A 41 9.62 8.37 1.50
CA SER A 41 10.31 8.95 0.34
C SER A 41 11.02 7.85 -0.44
N LEU A 42 10.60 7.62 -1.69
CA LEU A 42 11.01 6.48 -2.51
C LEU A 42 11.54 6.97 -3.86
N PRO A 43 12.65 6.42 -4.38
CA PRO A 43 13.08 6.73 -5.74
C PRO A 43 12.09 6.17 -6.76
N TYR A 44 12.01 6.78 -7.94
CA TYR A 44 11.06 6.43 -9.01
C TYR A 44 11.07 4.93 -9.34
N ALA A 45 12.24 4.29 -9.32
CA ALA A 45 12.41 2.85 -9.54
C ALA A 45 11.66 1.93 -8.55
N GLN A 46 11.22 2.42 -7.38
CA GLN A 46 10.38 1.63 -6.46
C GLN A 46 8.90 1.62 -6.86
N LEU A 47 8.47 2.50 -7.78
CA LEU A 47 7.06 2.67 -8.13
C LEU A 47 6.44 1.39 -8.68
N GLU A 48 7.20 0.59 -9.44
CA GLU A 48 6.74 -0.72 -9.92
C GLU A 48 6.38 -1.66 -8.75
N LYS A 49 7.20 -1.70 -7.70
CA LYS A 49 6.91 -2.54 -6.53
C LYS A 49 5.66 -2.06 -5.79
N ILE A 50 5.44 -0.76 -5.72
CA ILE A 50 4.21 -0.19 -5.15
C ILE A 50 3.01 -0.60 -6.00
N ALA A 51 3.13 -0.49 -7.34
CA ALA A 51 2.09 -0.90 -8.28
C ALA A 51 1.75 -2.38 -8.11
N THR A 52 2.74 -3.25 -7.93
CA THR A 52 2.52 -4.66 -7.61
C THR A 52 1.73 -4.81 -6.32
N GLN A 53 2.09 -4.13 -5.23
CA GLN A 53 1.33 -4.28 -3.98
C GLN A 53 -0.12 -3.81 -4.11
N LEU A 54 -0.36 -2.68 -4.79
CA LEU A 54 -1.71 -2.20 -5.05
C LEU A 54 -2.51 -3.15 -5.95
N TYR A 55 -1.85 -3.79 -6.92
CA TYR A 55 -2.47 -4.81 -7.78
C TYR A 55 -3.02 -5.99 -6.97
N TYR A 56 -2.38 -6.36 -5.86
CA TYR A 56 -2.89 -7.35 -4.92
C TYR A 56 -3.94 -6.76 -3.96
N ASN A 57 -3.74 -5.53 -3.46
CA ASN A 57 -4.62 -4.93 -2.46
C ASN A 57 -6.00 -4.47 -2.99
N LYS A 58 -6.14 -4.23 -4.30
CA LYS A 58 -7.38 -3.76 -4.94
C LYS A 58 -7.93 -2.47 -4.29
N PRO A 59 -7.13 -1.39 -4.20
CA PRO A 59 -7.59 -0.14 -3.59
C PRO A 59 -8.77 0.46 -4.38
N ASP A 60 -9.62 1.21 -3.69
CA ASP A 60 -10.63 2.05 -4.34
C ASP A 60 -10.00 3.40 -4.73
N ILE A 61 -9.70 3.55 -6.02
CA ILE A 61 -9.01 4.74 -6.55
C ILE A 61 -10.06 5.77 -6.97
N TYR A 62 -10.21 6.81 -6.16
CA TYR A 62 -11.19 7.87 -6.40
C TYR A 62 -10.64 9.05 -7.23
N SER A 63 -9.33 9.19 -7.34
CA SER A 63 -8.68 10.25 -8.14
C SER A 63 -7.28 9.81 -8.55
N SER A 64 -6.92 10.09 -9.81
CA SER A 64 -5.62 9.72 -10.37
C SER A 64 -5.23 10.67 -11.50
N SER A 65 -3.94 10.98 -11.60
CA SER A 65 -3.33 11.65 -12.74
C SER A 65 -2.04 10.92 -13.08
N LEU A 66 -2.04 10.18 -14.19
CA LEU A 66 -0.90 9.37 -14.62
C LEU A 66 -0.33 9.92 -15.94
N PRO A 67 0.87 10.52 -15.95
CA PRO A 67 1.53 10.95 -17.17
C PRO A 67 1.83 9.78 -18.12
N THR A 68 1.74 10.01 -19.44
CA THR A 68 1.96 8.98 -20.47
C THR A 68 3.30 8.27 -20.34
N LYS A 69 4.38 9.01 -20.01
CA LYS A 69 5.71 8.43 -19.82
C LYS A 69 5.74 7.46 -18.64
N MET A 70 5.15 7.84 -17.51
CA MET A 70 5.05 7.01 -16.32
C MET A 70 4.18 5.78 -16.55
N ALA A 71 3.09 5.92 -17.32
CA ALA A 71 2.27 4.78 -17.73
C ALA A 71 3.05 3.77 -18.59
N ALA A 72 3.94 4.25 -19.47
CA ALA A 72 4.79 3.41 -20.30
C ALA A 72 5.90 2.72 -19.48
N ASP A 73 6.48 3.41 -18.50
CA ASP A 73 7.52 2.85 -17.63
C ASP A 73 6.97 1.79 -16.68
N TYR A 74 5.76 2.02 -16.15
CA TYR A 74 5.12 1.18 -15.13
C TYR A 74 3.71 0.77 -15.57
N PRO A 75 3.58 -0.15 -16.53
CA PRO A 75 2.30 -0.55 -17.08
C PRO A 75 1.37 -1.19 -16.04
N GLN A 76 1.91 -1.84 -15.00
CA GLN A 76 1.09 -2.40 -13.92
C GLN A 76 0.40 -1.31 -13.10
N LEU A 77 1.00 -0.12 -12.97
CA LEU A 77 0.35 1.01 -12.32
C LEU A 77 -0.86 1.49 -13.13
N ALA A 78 -0.74 1.52 -14.46
CA ALA A 78 -1.83 1.84 -15.36
C ALA A 78 -2.98 0.81 -15.26
N GLN A 79 -2.66 -0.49 -15.15
CA GLN A 79 -3.64 -1.55 -14.90
C GLN A 79 -4.42 -1.33 -13.60
N VAL A 80 -3.69 -1.04 -12.51
CA VAL A 80 -4.28 -0.74 -11.19
C VAL A 80 -5.24 0.44 -11.28
N ILE A 81 -4.83 1.54 -11.92
CA ILE A 81 -5.70 2.71 -12.13
C ILE A 81 -6.93 2.37 -12.98
N ALA A 82 -6.80 1.45 -13.94
CA ALA A 82 -7.89 0.95 -14.75
C ALA A 82 -8.80 -0.08 -14.03
N GLY A 83 -8.57 -0.34 -12.73
CA GLY A 83 -9.35 -1.29 -11.94
C GLY A 83 -9.05 -2.75 -12.26
N GLN A 84 -7.91 -3.03 -12.87
CA GLN A 84 -7.46 -4.39 -13.19
C GLN A 84 -6.53 -4.88 -12.08
N TYR A 85 -6.90 -6.01 -11.46
CA TYR A 85 -6.29 -6.48 -10.23
C TYR A 85 -5.96 -7.97 -10.27
N LYS A 86 -5.13 -8.43 -9.31
CA LYS A 86 -4.78 -9.83 -9.16
C LYS A 86 -6.03 -10.70 -9.00
N GLN A 87 -6.10 -11.75 -9.81
CA GLN A 87 -7.07 -12.83 -9.71
C GLN A 87 -6.34 -14.18 -9.63
N GLY A 88 -6.89 -15.13 -8.88
CA GLY A 88 -6.31 -16.47 -8.73
C GLY A 88 -4.97 -16.50 -8.01
N GLU A 89 -4.28 -17.64 -8.05
CA GLU A 89 -2.99 -17.83 -7.38
C GLU A 89 -1.83 -17.11 -8.09
N PRO A 90 -0.80 -16.63 -7.36
CA PRO A 90 -0.72 -16.56 -5.89
C PRO A 90 -1.64 -15.46 -5.33
N TYR A 91 -2.12 -15.65 -4.09
CA TYR A 91 -3.07 -14.73 -3.42
C TYR A 91 -2.39 -13.65 -2.57
N TYR A 92 -1.06 -13.64 -2.50
CA TYR A 92 -0.30 -12.67 -1.71
C TYR A 92 1.01 -12.30 -2.40
N SER A 93 1.59 -11.19 -1.97
CA SER A 93 2.86 -10.66 -2.44
C SER A 93 3.64 -10.06 -1.28
N THR A 94 4.94 -10.39 -1.22
CA THR A 94 5.88 -9.85 -0.23
C THR A 94 7.06 -9.25 -0.97
N LEU A 95 7.30 -7.95 -0.76
CA LEU A 95 8.33 -7.20 -1.46
C LEU A 95 9.08 -6.26 -0.52
N THR A 96 10.38 -6.09 -0.76
CA THR A 96 11.19 -5.09 -0.06
C THR A 96 11.21 -3.78 -0.84
N LEU A 97 10.81 -2.70 -0.19
CA LEU A 97 10.92 -1.33 -0.63
C LEU A 97 12.14 -0.68 -0.01
N THR A 98 12.91 0.05 -0.81
CA THR A 98 14.08 0.78 -0.32
C THR A 98 13.84 2.27 -0.49
N THR A 99 13.82 3.00 0.62
CA THR A 99 13.68 4.46 0.62
C THR A 99 14.87 5.15 -0.03
N LYS A 100 14.71 6.43 -0.38
CA LYS A 100 15.81 7.26 -0.90
C LYS A 100 16.98 7.35 0.08
N GLY A 101 16.72 7.26 1.39
CA GLY A 101 17.73 7.20 2.44
C GLY A 101 18.36 5.82 2.66
N GLY A 102 17.99 4.80 1.89
CA GLY A 102 18.55 3.45 1.98
C GLY A 102 17.90 2.54 3.04
N THR A 103 16.92 3.03 3.79
CA THR A 103 16.15 2.19 4.74
C THR A 103 15.25 1.23 3.98
N ASN A 104 15.28 -0.05 4.36
CA ASN A 104 14.45 -1.10 3.80
C ASN A 104 13.17 -1.29 4.61
N PHE A 105 12.05 -1.42 3.91
CA PHE A 105 10.74 -1.78 4.45
C PHE A 105 10.23 -3.02 3.73
N ILE A 106 9.66 -3.97 4.47
CA ILE A 106 8.99 -5.12 3.87
C ILE A 106 7.51 -4.77 3.78
N SER A 107 6.98 -4.81 2.56
CA SER A 107 5.56 -4.65 2.29
C SER A 107 4.94 -6.03 2.08
N PHE A 108 3.80 -6.24 2.72
CA PHE A 108 2.99 -7.45 2.62
C PHE A 108 1.62 -7.08 2.05
N ALA A 109 1.20 -7.75 0.99
CA ALA A 109 -0.09 -7.55 0.35
C ALA A 109 -0.81 -8.88 0.17
N LYS A 110 -2.14 -8.86 0.28
CA LYS A 110 -3.01 -10.01 0.03
C LYS A 110 -4.21 -9.61 -0.84
N THR A 111 -4.72 -10.56 -1.60
CA THR A 111 -6.03 -10.43 -2.25
C THR A 111 -7.14 -10.83 -1.27
N ASN A 112 -8.38 -10.57 -1.67
CA ASN A 112 -9.57 -11.04 -0.96
C ASN A 112 -9.72 -12.58 -0.99
N GLU A 113 -9.03 -13.28 -1.89
CA GLU A 113 -9.04 -14.74 -1.99
C GLU A 113 -8.05 -15.39 -1.00
N PHE A 114 -7.19 -14.59 -0.33
CA PHE A 114 -6.29 -15.08 0.70
C PHE A 114 -7.08 -15.48 1.97
N ASN A 115 -7.38 -16.77 2.07
CA ASN A 115 -8.20 -17.36 3.12
C ASN A 115 -7.37 -17.78 4.36
N ASN A 116 -6.54 -16.85 4.87
CA ASN A 116 -5.77 -17.05 6.09
C ASN A 116 -5.55 -15.71 6.82
N ASP A 117 -5.07 -15.75 8.06
CA ASP A 117 -4.65 -14.57 8.80
C ASP A 117 -3.38 -13.99 8.14
N LEU A 118 -3.38 -12.68 7.87
CA LEU A 118 -2.25 -11.98 7.24
C LEU A 118 -0.98 -12.07 8.11
N TYR A 119 -1.16 -11.87 9.41
CA TYR A 119 -0.08 -11.75 10.38
C TYR A 119 0.56 -13.11 10.66
N ASP A 120 -0.27 -14.11 10.93
CA ASP A 120 0.18 -15.48 11.20
C ASP A 120 0.60 -16.22 9.92
N GLY A 121 -0.14 -16.02 8.82
CA GLY A 121 0.09 -16.76 7.57
C GLY A 121 1.19 -16.19 6.68
N ILE A 122 1.56 -14.91 6.83
CA ILE A 122 2.56 -14.26 5.95
C ILE A 122 3.62 -13.51 6.77
N VAL A 123 3.21 -12.59 7.64
CA VAL A 123 4.15 -11.64 8.28
C VAL A 123 5.12 -12.35 9.22
N ALA A 124 4.62 -13.08 10.22
CA ALA A 124 5.45 -13.76 11.21
C ALA A 124 6.38 -14.82 10.59
N PRO A 125 5.90 -15.72 9.69
CA PRO A 125 6.76 -16.69 9.01
C PRO A 125 7.87 -16.03 8.18
N TYR A 126 7.56 -14.94 7.48
CA TYR A 126 8.54 -14.23 6.67
C TYR A 126 9.61 -13.55 7.53
N LEU A 127 9.20 -12.88 8.61
CA LEU A 127 10.11 -12.19 9.53
C LEU A 127 10.87 -13.15 10.46
N LYS A 128 10.45 -14.42 10.53
CA LYS A 128 10.97 -15.43 11.47
C LYS A 128 10.90 -14.93 12.91
N ALA A 129 9.81 -14.24 13.24
CA ALA A 129 9.60 -13.61 14.52
C ALA A 129 8.14 -13.72 14.92
N ASP A 130 7.92 -13.95 16.22
CA ASP A 130 6.59 -13.93 16.79
C ASP A 130 6.04 -12.50 16.82
N LEU A 131 4.72 -12.38 16.71
CA LEU A 131 4.02 -11.12 16.88
C LEU A 131 3.50 -11.02 18.31
N ILE A 132 3.76 -9.90 18.98
CA ILE A 132 3.22 -9.60 20.31
C ILE A 132 1.74 -9.23 20.15
N ALA A 133 0.89 -10.25 20.02
CA ALA A 133 -0.52 -10.13 19.71
C ALA A 133 -1.44 -10.69 20.81
N GLU A 134 -0.90 -11.11 21.95
CA GLU A 134 -1.64 -11.71 23.07
C GLU A 134 -2.75 -10.79 23.62
N THR A 135 -2.52 -9.47 23.57
CA THR A 135 -3.48 -8.45 24.04
C THR A 135 -4.25 -7.77 22.90
N TRP A 136 -4.11 -8.25 21.66
CA TRP A 136 -4.85 -7.68 20.53
C TRP A 136 -6.31 -8.10 20.60
N ARG A 137 -7.22 -7.13 20.43
CA ARG A 137 -8.66 -7.43 20.30
C ARG A 137 -8.92 -8.04 18.92
N ARG A 138 -9.06 -9.38 18.86
CA ARG A 138 -9.36 -10.13 17.62
C ARG A 138 -10.86 -10.38 17.39
N GLY A 139 -11.71 -9.75 18.19
CA GLY A 139 -13.17 -9.86 18.12
C GLY A 139 -13.84 -9.01 19.20
N PRO A 140 -15.17 -8.86 19.15
CA PRO A 140 -15.95 -8.24 20.21
C PRO A 140 -15.82 -8.97 21.55
#